data_AF-A0A950ELN6-F1
#
_entry.id   AF-A0A950ELN6-F1
#
_cell.length_a   1.000
_cell.length_b   1.000
_cell.length_c   1.000
_cell.angle_alpha   90.00
_cell.angle_beta   90.00
_cell.angle_gamma   90.00
#
_symmetry.space_group_name_H-M   'P 1'
#
loop_
_entity.id
_entity.type
_entity.pdbx_description
1 polymer ?
#
loop_
_entity_poly.entity_id
_entity_poly.type
_entity_poly.pdbx_seq_one_letter_code
_entity_poly.pdbx_strand_id
1 'polypeptide(L)'
;MTARADQPKAQDRPFVAEYYYKARWGYADEFIRLFKKNHLPVLKKQIETGRILRVSAVKPRYHATEDGRWDYRVTIVFKDVAAAHDTSDEEAIKKELFPDQEAFKREEQRRFEILLGHWDVPIEDVDLDQ
;
A
#
# COMPACT_ATOMS: atom_id res chain seq x y z
N MET A 1 7.98 16.20 -40.58
CA MET A 1 8.78 15.96 -39.35
C MET A 1 7.82 15.95 -38.18
N THR A 2 7.34 14.77 -37.80
CA THR A 2 6.49 14.60 -36.61
C THR A 2 7.40 14.63 -35.40
N ALA A 3 7.19 15.61 -34.51
CA ALA A 3 7.93 15.73 -33.26
C ALA A 3 7.70 14.47 -32.43
N ARG A 4 8.79 13.78 -32.07
CA ARG A 4 8.77 12.69 -31.10
C ARG A 4 8.46 13.34 -29.76
N ALA A 5 7.26 13.14 -29.23
CA ALA A 5 6.92 13.60 -27.90
C ALA A 5 7.94 13.05 -26.90
N ASP A 6 8.49 13.91 -26.04
CA ASP A 6 9.38 13.50 -24.96
C ASP A 6 8.67 12.45 -24.11
N GLN A 7 9.10 11.20 -24.23
CA GLN A 7 8.66 10.17 -23.32
C GLN A 7 9.20 10.54 -21.93
N PRO A 8 8.35 10.57 -20.89
CA PRO A 8 8.84 10.78 -19.53
C PRO A 8 9.94 9.75 -19.24
N LYS A 9 11.04 10.19 -18.62
CA LYS A 9 12.12 9.28 -18.24
C LYS A 9 11.52 8.20 -17.37
N ALA A 10 12.06 6.98 -17.42
CA ALA A 10 11.51 5.85 -16.67
C ALA A 10 11.33 6.13 -15.17
N GLN A 11 12.13 7.06 -14.61
CA GLN A 11 12.09 7.53 -13.23
C GLN A 11 10.91 8.46 -12.91
N ASP A 12 10.31 9.12 -13.90
CA ASP A 12 9.20 10.08 -13.73
C ASP A 12 7.82 9.42 -13.91
N ARG A 13 7.79 8.11 -14.21
CA ARG A 13 6.55 7.34 -14.38
C ARG A 13 6.01 6.90 -13.03
N PRO A 14 4.67 6.81 -12.86
CA PRO A 14 4.07 6.25 -11.66
C PRO A 14 4.67 4.89 -11.29
N PHE A 15 4.99 4.74 -10.01
CA PHE A 15 5.50 3.49 -9.46
C PHE A 15 4.36 2.77 -8.76
N VAL A 16 4.09 1.53 -9.16
CA VAL A 16 2.97 0.74 -8.61
C VAL A 16 3.52 -0.43 -7.80
N ALA A 17 3.01 -0.56 -6.58
CA ALA A 17 3.29 -1.70 -5.72
C ALA A 17 2.00 -2.33 -5.20
N GLU A 18 1.98 -3.66 -5.19
CA GLU A 18 0.94 -4.47 -4.58
C GLU A 18 1.43 -5.08 -3.27
N TYR A 19 0.65 -4.88 -2.22
CA TYR A 19 0.90 -5.31 -0.86
C TYR A 19 -0.11 -6.40 -0.51
N TYR A 20 0.38 -7.63 -0.42
CA TYR A 20 -0.45 -8.79 -0.11
C TYR A 20 -0.37 -9.09 1.38
N TYR A 21 -1.52 -9.44 1.97
CA TYR A 21 -1.65 -9.76 3.39
C TYR A 21 -2.37 -11.09 3.55
N LYS A 22 -1.70 -12.04 4.21
CA LYS A 22 -2.28 -13.32 4.64
C LYS A 22 -2.42 -13.30 6.15
N ALA A 23 -3.64 -13.21 6.66
CA ALA A 23 -3.95 -13.23 8.08
C ALA A 23 -4.05 -14.66 8.63
N ARG A 24 -3.88 -14.82 9.93
CA ARG A 24 -4.33 -16.04 10.62
C ARG A 24 -5.83 -16.22 10.43
N TRP A 25 -6.30 -17.47 10.36
CA TRP A 25 -7.72 -17.78 10.27
C TRP A 25 -8.49 -17.08 11.41
N GLY A 26 -9.61 -16.43 11.08
CA GLY A 26 -10.42 -15.65 12.02
C GLY A 26 -9.98 -14.19 12.23
N TYR A 27 -8.81 -13.77 11.71
CA TYR A 27 -8.25 -12.44 11.95
C TYR A 27 -8.30 -11.48 10.76
N ALA A 28 -8.75 -11.92 9.58
CA ALA A 28 -8.81 -11.08 8.39
C ALA A 28 -9.63 -9.78 8.61
N ASP A 29 -10.78 -9.88 9.28
CA ASP A 29 -11.60 -8.70 9.57
C ASP A 29 -10.98 -7.79 10.62
N GLU A 30 -10.24 -8.33 11.59
CA GLU A 30 -9.47 -7.53 12.55
C GLU A 30 -8.37 -6.76 11.84
N PHE A 31 -7.63 -7.43 10.95
CA PHE A 31 -6.58 -6.82 10.13
C PHE A 31 -7.10 -5.62 9.35
N ILE A 32 -8.18 -5.79 8.57
CA ILE A 32 -8.66 -4.69 7.73
C ILE A 32 -9.26 -3.55 8.56
N ARG A 33 -9.84 -3.84 9.74
CA ARG A 33 -10.30 -2.79 10.67
C ARG A 33 -9.12 -1.97 11.17
N LEU A 34 -8.05 -2.61 11.64
CA LEU A 34 -6.84 -1.92 12.10
C LEU A 34 -6.17 -1.14 10.96
N PHE A 35 -6.06 -1.74 9.76
CA PHE A 35 -5.54 -1.07 8.57
C PHE A 35 -6.33 0.20 8.26
N LYS A 36 -7.67 0.13 8.25
CA LYS A 36 -8.54 1.29 7.98
C LYS A 36 -8.46 2.35 9.07
N LYS A 37 -8.32 1.94 10.33
CA LYS A 37 -8.25 2.85 11.49
C LYS A 37 -6.94 3.63 11.53
N ASN A 38 -5.82 2.94 11.28
CA ASN A 38 -4.50 3.47 11.60
C ASN A 38 -3.64 3.74 10.36
N HIS A 39 -3.55 2.79 9.43
CA HIS A 39 -2.66 2.92 8.29
C HIS A 39 -3.26 3.76 7.14
N LEU A 40 -4.53 3.54 6.82
CA LEU A 40 -5.21 4.25 5.72
C LEU A 40 -5.23 5.79 5.88
N PRO A 41 -5.46 6.38 7.08
CA PRO A 41 -5.37 7.83 7.26
C PRO A 41 -3.98 8.41 6.91
N VAL A 42 -2.90 7.69 7.27
CA VAL A 42 -1.52 8.10 6.91
C VAL A 42 -1.36 8.11 5.39
N LEU A 43 -1.82 7.04 4.70
CA LEU A 43 -1.76 6.98 3.25
C LEU A 43 -2.60 8.09 2.58
N LYS A 44 -3.77 8.42 3.14
CA LYS A 44 -4.60 9.53 2.65
C LYS A 44 -3.91 10.88 2.78
N LYS A 45 -3.17 11.13 3.87
CA LYS A 45 -2.34 12.33 3.99
C LYS A 45 -1.23 12.37 2.93
N GLN A 46 -0.61 11.24 2.62
CA GLN A 46 0.35 11.15 1.52
C GLN A 46 -0.30 11.34 0.13
N ILE A 47 -1.60 11.10 -0.02
CA ILE A 47 -2.36 11.49 -1.22
C ILE A 47 -2.51 13.01 -1.30
N GLU A 48 -2.87 13.66 -0.18
CA GLU A 48 -3.02 15.12 -0.11
C GLU A 48 -1.72 15.87 -0.49
N THR A 49 -0.55 15.29 -0.20
CA THR A 49 0.76 15.86 -0.58
C THR A 49 1.20 15.55 -2.02
N GLY A 50 0.45 14.71 -2.75
CA GLY A 50 0.77 14.28 -4.10
C GLY A 50 1.87 13.22 -4.20
N ARG A 51 2.35 12.70 -3.07
CA ARG A 51 3.30 11.57 -3.01
C ARG A 51 2.66 10.28 -3.52
N ILE A 52 1.43 10.01 -3.08
CA ILE A 52 0.61 8.89 -3.52
C ILE A 52 -0.48 9.41 -4.46
N LEU A 53 -0.63 8.79 -5.63
CA LEU A 53 -1.69 9.09 -6.58
C LEU A 53 -2.98 8.33 -6.26
N ARG A 54 -2.86 7.09 -5.79
CA ARG A 54 -4.03 6.23 -5.49
C ARG A 54 -3.70 5.14 -4.48
N VAL A 55 -4.67 4.82 -3.64
CA VAL A 55 -4.70 3.58 -2.83
C VAL A 55 -5.99 2.84 -3.09
N SER A 56 -5.92 1.53 -3.28
CA SER A 56 -7.11 0.67 -3.35
C SER A 56 -6.86 -0.67 -2.68
N ALA A 57 -7.92 -1.33 -2.23
CA ALA A 57 -7.84 -2.63 -1.60
C ALA A 57 -8.87 -3.58 -2.21
N VAL A 58 -8.46 -4.82 -2.44
CA VAL A 58 -9.33 -5.92 -2.89
C VAL A 58 -9.14 -7.13 -1.99
N LYS A 59 -10.10 -8.05 -2.02
CA LYS A 59 -10.02 -9.36 -1.38
C LYS A 59 -10.57 -10.44 -2.30
N PRO A 60 -10.14 -11.71 -2.19
CA PRO A 60 -10.80 -12.79 -2.91
C PRO A 60 -12.26 -12.89 -2.48
N ARG A 61 -13.15 -13.15 -3.44
CA ARG A 61 -14.58 -13.40 -3.14
C ARG A 61 -14.80 -14.78 -2.53
N TYR A 62 -13.97 -15.75 -2.90
CA TYR A 62 -14.01 -17.14 -2.46
C TYR A 62 -12.65 -17.57 -1.95
N HIS A 63 -12.60 -18.72 -1.28
CA HIS A 63 -11.34 -19.27 -0.76
C HIS A 63 -10.40 -19.70 -1.89
N ALA A 64 -9.11 -19.42 -1.72
CA ALA A 64 -8.03 -20.02 -2.50
C ALA A 64 -7.48 -21.26 -1.79
N THR A 65 -6.52 -21.96 -2.41
CA THR A 65 -5.75 -23.00 -1.74
C THR A 65 -4.93 -22.41 -0.60
N GLU A 66 -4.61 -23.20 0.44
CA GLU A 66 -3.92 -22.67 1.62
C GLU A 66 -2.52 -22.12 1.29
N ASP A 67 -1.80 -22.75 0.37
CA ASP A 67 -0.50 -22.30 -0.12
C ASP A 67 -0.59 -20.97 -0.88
N GLY A 68 -1.61 -20.80 -1.72
CA GLY A 68 -1.83 -19.61 -2.55
C GLY A 68 -2.69 -18.52 -1.91
N ARG A 69 -3.19 -18.70 -0.68
CA ARG A 69 -4.15 -17.75 -0.10
C ARG A 69 -3.51 -16.44 0.31
N TRP A 70 -4.25 -15.37 0.06
CA TRP A 70 -4.09 -14.04 0.61
C TRP A 70 -5.49 -13.52 0.94
N ASP A 71 -5.61 -12.70 1.97
CA ASP A 71 -6.90 -12.19 2.44
C ASP A 71 -7.19 -10.79 1.91
N TYR A 72 -6.16 -9.95 1.81
CA TYR A 72 -6.24 -8.61 1.23
C TYR A 72 -5.05 -8.32 0.33
N ARG A 73 -5.30 -7.61 -0.77
CA ARG A 73 -4.29 -6.98 -1.60
C ARG A 73 -4.56 -5.49 -1.62
N VAL A 74 -3.58 -4.70 -1.22
CA VAL A 74 -3.60 -3.24 -1.32
C VAL A 74 -2.69 -2.84 -2.46
N THR A 75 -3.19 -2.04 -3.41
CA THR A 75 -2.38 -1.45 -4.49
C THR A 75 -2.16 0.01 -4.15
N ILE A 76 -0.89 0.43 -4.10
CA ILE A 76 -0.50 1.84 -3.97
C ILE A 76 0.16 2.28 -5.28
N VAL A 77 -0.33 3.38 -5.83
CA VAL A 77 0.26 4.05 -6.99
C VAL A 77 0.96 5.30 -6.47
N PHE A 78 2.29 5.29 -6.47
CA PHE A 78 3.12 6.44 -6.13
C PHE A 78 3.33 7.31 -7.37
N LYS A 79 3.61 8.60 -7.15
CA LYS A 79 3.89 9.55 -8.22
C LYS A 79 5.03 9.09 -9.13
N ASP A 80 6.09 8.57 -8.51
CA ASP A 80 7.31 8.10 -9.14
C ASP A 80 8.08 7.17 -8.19
N VAL A 81 9.20 6.62 -8.65
CA VAL A 81 10.05 5.70 -7.85
C VAL A 81 10.72 6.41 -6.67
N ALA A 82 11.04 7.69 -6.78
CA ALA A 82 11.63 8.44 -5.68
C ALA A 82 10.61 8.61 -4.54
N ALA A 83 9.37 8.98 -4.89
CA ALA A 83 8.24 9.05 -3.97
C ALA A 83 7.92 7.71 -3.32
N ALA A 84 8.14 6.58 -3.99
CA ALA A 84 7.95 5.25 -3.40
C ALA A 84 8.97 4.95 -2.29
N HIS A 85 10.22 5.41 -2.43
CA HIS A 85 11.28 5.16 -1.46
C HIS A 85 11.39 6.20 -0.33
N ASP A 86 10.64 7.29 -0.39
CA ASP A 86 10.98 8.47 0.43
C ASP A 86 10.75 8.34 1.98
N THR A 87 9.68 7.85 2.60
CA THR A 87 9.43 7.78 4.07
C THR A 87 9.56 9.04 4.96
N SER A 88 10.12 10.17 4.49
CA SER A 88 10.51 11.30 5.36
C SER A 88 9.34 11.95 6.11
N ASP A 89 8.16 12.04 5.51
CA ASP A 89 6.98 12.68 6.09
C ASP A 89 6.15 11.74 7.00
N GLU A 90 6.39 10.43 6.99
CA GLU A 90 5.47 9.48 7.64
C GLU A 90 5.37 9.67 9.15
N GLU A 91 6.51 9.87 9.83
CA GLU A 91 6.53 10.02 11.28
C GLU A 91 5.87 11.33 11.72
N ALA A 92 6.00 12.39 10.94
CA ALA A 92 5.31 13.66 11.20
C ALA A 92 3.79 13.49 11.05
N ILE A 93 3.35 12.85 9.97
CA ILE A 93 1.93 12.54 9.72
C ILE A 93 1.34 11.69 10.86
N LYS A 94 2.05 10.63 11.29
CA LYS A 94 1.60 9.76 12.40
C LYS A 94 1.43 10.54 13.71
N LYS A 95 2.36 11.46 14.03
CA LYS A 95 2.26 12.32 15.23
C LYS A 95 1.09 13.29 15.16
N GLU A 96 0.83 13.86 13.99
CA GLU A 96 -0.31 14.77 13.77
C GLU A 96 -1.65 14.03 13.90
N LEU A 97 -1.78 12.86 13.26
CA LEU A 97 -3.04 12.13 13.19
C LEU A 97 -3.42 11.40 14.48
N PHE A 98 -2.44 10.98 15.28
CA PHE A 98 -2.68 10.11 16.44
C PHE A 98 -2.12 10.70 17.73
N PRO A 99 -2.88 11.54 18.45
CA PRO A 99 -2.41 12.10 19.73
C PRO A 99 -2.05 11.03 20.78
N ASP A 100 -2.80 9.92 20.81
CA ASP A 100 -2.47 8.75 21.64
C ASP A 100 -1.51 7.81 20.89
N GLN A 101 -0.22 8.14 20.99
CA GLN A 101 0.86 7.40 20.32
C GLN A 101 1.01 5.96 20.85
N GLU A 102 0.70 5.72 22.13
CA GLU A 102 0.86 4.39 22.72
C GLU A 102 -0.26 3.45 22.26
N ALA A 103 -1.50 3.94 22.15
CA ALA A 103 -2.57 3.18 21.51
C ALA A 103 -2.26 2.90 20.03
N PHE A 104 -1.81 3.91 19.28
CA PHE A 104 -1.47 3.76 17.87
C PHE A 104 -0.39 2.69 17.65
N LYS A 105 0.73 2.75 18.38
CA LYS A 105 1.82 1.76 18.29
C LYS A 105 1.36 0.35 18.61
N ARG A 106 0.61 0.18 19.71
CA ARG A 106 0.08 -1.13 20.12
C ARG A 106 -0.82 -1.74 19.03
N GLU A 107 -1.65 -0.92 18.42
CA GLU A 107 -2.59 -1.36 17.39
C GLU A 107 -1.90 -1.63 16.05
N GLU A 108 -0.90 -0.83 15.66
CA GLU A 108 -0.08 -1.11 14.46
C GLU A 108 0.76 -2.38 14.65
N GLN A 109 1.32 -2.60 15.84
CA GLN A 109 1.96 -3.87 16.19
C GLN A 109 0.96 -5.02 16.05
N ARG A 110 -0.23 -4.89 16.64
CA ARG A 110 -1.29 -5.90 16.56
C ARG A 110 -1.68 -6.22 15.11
N ARG A 111 -1.75 -5.20 14.24
CA ARG A 111 -2.06 -5.35 12.82
C ARG A 111 -1.08 -6.28 12.10
N PHE A 112 0.19 -6.27 12.49
CA PHE A 112 1.19 -7.19 11.94
C PHE A 112 1.26 -8.53 12.67
N GLU A 113 1.10 -8.57 14.00
CA GLU A 113 1.11 -9.81 14.78
C GLU A 113 0.08 -10.85 14.34
N ILE A 114 -1.02 -10.41 13.73
CA ILE A 114 -2.09 -11.29 13.25
C ILE A 114 -1.86 -11.82 11.82
N LEU A 115 -0.77 -11.43 11.16
CA LEU A 115 -0.40 -11.93 9.84
C LEU A 115 0.40 -13.23 9.93
N LEU A 116 0.16 -14.12 8.97
CA LEU A 116 1.03 -15.24 8.64
C LEU A 116 2.05 -14.88 7.56
N GLY A 117 1.70 -13.93 6.69
CA GLY A 117 2.54 -13.54 5.57
C GLY A 117 2.19 -12.16 5.04
N HIS A 118 3.21 -11.50 4.52
CA HIS A 118 3.14 -10.20 3.88
C HIS A 118 4.16 -10.14 2.73
N TRP A 119 3.75 -9.61 1.58
CA TRP A 119 4.60 -9.48 0.41
C TRP A 119 4.41 -8.11 -0.21
N ASP A 120 5.54 -7.46 -0.49
CA ASP A 120 5.62 -6.18 -1.19
C ASP A 120 6.09 -6.48 -2.61
N VAL A 121 5.23 -6.25 -3.57
CA VAL A 121 5.44 -6.65 -4.97
C VAL A 121 5.34 -5.41 -5.85
N PRO A 122 6.46 -4.73 -6.15
CA PRO A 122 6.51 -3.80 -7.27
C PRO A 122 6.06 -4.51 -8.54
N ILE A 123 5.19 -3.86 -9.32
CA ILE A 123 4.67 -4.41 -10.58
C ILE A 123 5.08 -3.51 -11.75
N GLU A 124 5.25 -4.14 -12.90
CA GLU A 124 5.48 -3.45 -14.17
C GLU A 124 4.36 -3.79 -15.15
N ASP A 125 3.93 -2.80 -15.92
CA ASP A 125 3.01 -3.03 -17.02
C ASP A 125 3.77 -3.69 -18.17
N VAL A 126 3.21 -4.78 -18.71
CA VAL A 126 3.69 -5.42 -19.93
C VAL A 126 2.88 -4.87 -21.10
N ASP A 127 3.57 -4.27 -22.07
CA ASP A 127 2.96 -3.81 -23.31
C ASP A 127 2.56 -5.03 -24.16
N LEU A 128 1.27 -5.14 -24.47
CA LEU A 128 0.72 -6.26 -25.22
C LEU A 128 0.65 -6.01 -26.73
N ASP A 129 0.89 -4.77 -27.17
CA ASP A 129 0.78 -4.34 -28.57
C ASP A 129 2.15 -4.21 -29.28
N GLN A 130 3.22 -4.77 -28.68
CA GLN A 130 4.56 -4.82 -29.29
C GLN A 130 4.68 -5.81 -30.45
#